data_AF-X8AHA0-F1
#
_entry.id   AF-X8AHA0-F1
#
_cell.length_a   1.000
_cell.length_b   1.000
_cell.length_c   1.000
_cell.angle_alpha   90.00
_cell.angle_beta   90.00
_cell.angle_gamma   90.00
#
_symmetry.space_group_name_H-M   'P 1'
#
loop_
_entity.id
_entity.type
_entity.pdbx_description
1 polymer ?
#
loop_
_entity_poly.entity_id
_entity_poly.type
_entity_poly.pdbx_seq_one_letter_code
_entity_poly.pdbx_strand_id
1 'polypeptide(L)'
;MFRLTADLQSRRRLGLTATLIREDGREGDVFSLIGPKRYDAPWKDIEAQGWIAPAECVEVRVTLTDNERMRYATAEPEERYRVCSTAHSKIAVVKSILSRHPGEPTLVIGAYLDQLEELGPCWGRR
;
A
#
# COMPACT_ATOMS: atom_id res chain seq x y z
N MET A 1 -15.01 -7.84 -13.00
CA MET A 1 -14.04 -8.01 -14.11
C MET A 1 -13.74 -9.49 -14.40
N PHE A 2 -13.67 -10.40 -13.42
CA PHE A 2 -13.41 -11.85 -13.64
C PHE A 2 -14.48 -12.67 -14.38
N ARG A 3 -15.75 -12.23 -14.45
CA ARG A 3 -16.80 -12.99 -15.14
C ARG A 3 -16.69 -12.92 -16.68
N LEU A 4 -16.12 -11.85 -17.24
CA LEU A 4 -16.00 -11.66 -18.68
C LEU A 4 -15.00 -12.63 -19.34
N THR A 5 -14.00 -13.12 -18.60
CA THR A 5 -13.02 -14.07 -19.11
C THR A 5 -13.50 -15.52 -19.12
N ALA A 6 -14.59 -15.85 -18.40
CA ALA A 6 -15.17 -17.19 -18.44
C ALA A 6 -15.78 -17.51 -19.81
N ASP A 7 -16.42 -16.51 -20.43
CA ASP A 7 -17.09 -16.62 -21.74
C ASP A 7 -16.10 -16.58 -22.92
N LEU A 8 -14.85 -16.17 -22.67
CA LEU A 8 -13.78 -16.19 -23.68
C LEU A 8 -13.33 -17.63 -23.92
N GLN A 9 -13.82 -18.22 -25.02
CA GLN A 9 -13.38 -19.53 -25.47
C GLN A 9 -11.92 -19.48 -25.93
N SER A 10 -11.03 -20.08 -25.15
CA SER A 10 -9.63 -20.28 -25.50
C SER A 10 -9.18 -21.66 -25.06
N ARG A 11 -8.39 -22.32 -25.92
CA ARG A 11 -7.78 -23.63 -25.63
C ARG A 11 -6.57 -23.54 -24.68
N ARG A 12 -5.94 -22.36 -24.55
CA ARG A 12 -4.75 -22.14 -23.70
C ARG A 12 -4.88 -20.79 -22.98
N ARG A 13 -4.73 -20.79 -21.67
CA ARG A 13 -4.82 -19.60 -20.81
C ARG A 13 -3.50 -19.43 -20.05
N LEU A 14 -3.03 -18.19 -19.93
CA LEU A 14 -1.86 -17.83 -19.15
C LEU A 14 -2.25 -16.70 -18.20
N GLY A 15 -2.13 -16.93 -16.89
CA GLY A 15 -2.31 -15.92 -15.86
C GLY A 15 -0.94 -15.43 -15.40
N LEU A 16 -0.67 -14.13 -15.55
CA LEU A 16 0.50 -13.48 -14.98
C LEU A 16 0.04 -12.69 -13.76
N THR A 17 0.56 -13.03 -12.59
CA THR A 17 0.29 -12.29 -11.36
C THR A 17 1.58 -12.14 -10.56
N ALA A 18 1.77 -10.98 -9.94
CA ALA A 18 2.85 -10.75 -8.99
C ALA A 18 2.47 -11.24 -7.57
N THR A 19 1.18 -11.27 -7.24
CA THR A 19 0.67 -11.69 -5.93
C THR A 19 -0.52 -12.62 -6.11
N LEU A 20 -0.47 -13.78 -5.45
CA LEU A 20 -1.55 -14.77 -5.50
C LEU A 20 -2.59 -14.57 -4.38
N ILE A 21 -2.25 -13.79 -3.35
CA ILE A 21 -3.10 -13.55 -2.19
C ILE A 21 -4.19 -12.54 -2.56
N ARG A 22 -5.42 -12.85 -2.16
CA ARG A 22 -6.57 -11.94 -2.27
C ARG A 22 -7.17 -11.70 -0.91
N GLU A 23 -7.65 -10.47 -0.69
CA GLU A 23 -8.29 -10.06 0.57
C GLU A 23 -9.62 -10.79 0.85
N ASP A 24 -10.28 -11.29 -0.20
CA ASP A 24 -11.53 -12.04 -0.09
C ASP A 24 -11.34 -13.55 0.13
N GLY A 25 -10.10 -14.04 0.18
CA GLY A 25 -9.78 -15.47 0.33
C GLY A 25 -10.25 -16.35 -0.83
N ARG A 26 -10.55 -15.75 -1.99
CA ARG A 26 -11.07 -16.46 -3.18
C ARG A 26 -10.01 -16.62 -4.27
N GLU A 27 -8.76 -16.83 -3.89
CA GLU A 27 -7.68 -17.17 -4.81
C GLU A 27 -7.96 -18.49 -5.56
N GLY A 28 -8.68 -19.41 -4.92
CA GLY A 28 -9.09 -20.69 -5.51
C GLY A 28 -9.91 -20.56 -6.81
N ASP A 29 -10.70 -19.49 -6.93
CA ASP A 29 -11.53 -19.25 -8.11
C ASP A 29 -10.68 -18.96 -9.36
N VAL A 30 -9.47 -18.41 -9.17
CA VAL A 30 -8.54 -18.15 -10.29
C VAL A 30 -8.02 -19.47 -10.86
N PHE A 31 -7.75 -20.46 -10.00
CA PHE A 31 -7.30 -21.79 -10.45
C PHE A 31 -8.38 -22.53 -11.24
N SER A 32 -9.64 -22.37 -10.87
CA SER A 32 -10.77 -22.94 -11.62
C SER A 32 -10.93 -22.31 -13.00
N LEU A 33 -10.56 -21.02 -13.16
CA LEU A 33 -10.71 -20.29 -14.42
C LEU A 33 -9.53 -20.48 -15.38
N ILE A 34 -8.29 -20.49 -14.87
CA ILE A 34 -7.07 -20.46 -15.70
C ILE A 34 -6.28 -21.77 -15.60
N GLY A 35 -6.45 -22.54 -14.53
CA GLY A 35 -5.66 -23.72 -14.19
C GLY A 35 -4.73 -23.49 -12.99
N PRO A 36 -4.04 -24.54 -12.53
CA PRO A 36 -3.20 -24.48 -11.34
C PRO A 36 -1.96 -23.59 -11.55
N LYS A 37 -1.38 -23.10 -10.44
CA LYS A 37 -0.09 -22.38 -10.47
C LYS A 37 0.99 -23.27 -11.08
N ARG A 38 1.65 -22.78 -12.14
CA ARG A 38 2.70 -23.52 -12.87
C ARG A 38 4.11 -23.16 -12.43
N TYR A 39 4.32 -21.90 -12.04
CA TYR A 39 5.62 -21.39 -11.63
C TYR A 39 5.41 -20.33 -10.54
N ASP A 40 6.34 -20.28 -9.60
CA ASP A 40 6.41 -19.29 -8.54
C ASP A 40 7.88 -19.03 -8.25
N ALA A 41 8.25 -17.77 -8.13
CA ALA A 41 9.62 -17.36 -7.84
C ALA A 41 9.61 -16.57 -6.54
N PRO A 42 10.20 -17.10 -5.45
CA PRO A 42 10.28 -16.39 -4.19
C PRO A 42 11.05 -15.08 -4.39
N TRP A 43 10.46 -13.96 -3.99
CA TRP A 43 11.08 -12.65 -4.17
C TRP A 43 12.45 -12.54 -3.47
N LYS A 44 12.65 -13.24 -2.35
CA LYS A 44 13.94 -13.32 -1.63
C LYS A 44 15.05 -13.97 -2.44
N ASP A 45 14.72 -14.96 -3.25
CA ASP A 45 15.72 -15.62 -4.11
C ASP A 45 16.13 -14.71 -5.27
N ILE A 46 15.19 -13.91 -5.77
CA ILE A 46 15.42 -12.92 -6.82
C ILE A 46 16.23 -11.74 -6.29
N GLU A 47 15.95 -11.29 -5.06
CA GLU A 47 16.72 -10.29 -4.32
C GLU A 47 18.16 -10.76 -4.08
N ALA A 48 18.36 -12.00 -3.60
CA ALA A 48 19.68 -12.59 -3.39
C ALA A 48 20.51 -12.73 -4.67
N GLN A 49 19.85 -12.87 -5.83
CA GLN A 49 20.49 -12.89 -7.15
C GLN A 49 20.81 -11.48 -7.69
N GLY A 50 20.40 -10.41 -6.99
CA GLY A 50 20.68 -9.03 -7.37
C GLY A 50 19.77 -8.44 -8.45
N TRP A 51 18.67 -9.12 -8.81
CA TRP A 51 17.70 -8.61 -9.80
C TRP A 51 16.70 -7.61 -9.20
N ILE A 52 16.47 -7.67 -7.89
CA ILE A 52 15.58 -6.78 -7.13
C ILE A 52 16.39 -6.09 -6.03
N ALA A 53 16.13 -4.80 -5.81
CA ALA A 53 16.76 -4.04 -4.74
C ALA A 53 16.26 -4.49 -3.35
N PRO A 54 17.12 -4.56 -2.32
CA PRO A 54 16.70 -4.92 -0.99
C PRO A 54 15.78 -3.85 -0.40
N ALA A 55 14.77 -4.28 0.37
CA ALA A 55 13.78 -3.40 0.97
C ALA A 55 13.77 -3.54 2.49
N GLU A 56 13.92 -2.42 3.20
CA GLU A 56 13.73 -2.33 4.63
C GLU A 56 12.35 -1.77 4.95
N CYS A 57 11.50 -2.59 5.59
CA CYS A 57 10.15 -2.19 5.99
C CYS A 57 10.13 -1.78 7.46
N VAL A 58 9.85 -0.51 7.74
CA VAL A 58 9.81 0.04 9.11
C VAL A 58 8.41 0.56 9.43
N GLU A 59 7.80 0.06 10.52
CA GLU A 59 6.55 0.59 11.05
C GLU A 59 6.83 1.73 12.03
N VAL A 60 6.41 2.95 11.68
CA VAL A 60 6.55 4.12 12.56
C VAL A 60 5.21 4.45 13.22
N ARG A 61 5.13 4.20 14.53
CA ARG A 61 3.93 4.51 15.33
C ARG A 61 3.96 5.96 15.82
N VAL A 62 2.93 6.72 15.50
CA VAL A 62 2.80 8.13 15.90
C VAL A 62 1.83 8.24 17.07
N THR A 63 2.30 8.88 18.14
CA THR A 63 1.45 9.15 19.30
C THR A 63 0.63 10.41 19.06
N LEU A 64 -0.70 10.28 19.10
CA LEU A 64 -1.62 11.41 19.01
C LEU A 64 -1.47 12.33 20.23
N THR A 65 -1.56 13.64 19.99
CA THR A 65 -1.65 14.66 21.04
C THR A 65 -2.95 14.52 21.83
N ASP A 66 -3.02 15.07 23.04
CA ASP A 66 -4.25 14.98 23.87
C ASP A 66 -5.47 15.58 23.17
N ASN A 67 -5.28 16.68 22.41
CA ASN A 67 -6.34 17.28 21.62
C ASN A 67 -6.82 16.37 20.49
N GLU A 68 -5.89 15.75 19.74
CA GLU A 68 -6.23 14.78 18.69
C GLU A 68 -6.91 13.53 19.26
N ARG A 69 -6.45 13.03 20.42
CA ARG A 69 -7.08 11.91 21.12
C ARG A 69 -8.51 12.24 21.53
N MET A 70 -8.73 13.44 22.06
CA MET A 70 -10.08 13.88 22.42
C MET A 70 -10.98 13.97 21.19
N ARG A 71 -10.51 14.60 20.10
CA ARG A 71 -11.25 14.66 18.82
C ARG A 71 -11.59 13.27 18.28
N TYR A 72 -10.64 12.34 18.34
CA TYR A 72 -10.88 10.95 17.96
C TYR A 72 -11.91 10.25 18.86
N ALA A 73 -11.82 10.45 20.17
CA ALA A 73 -12.72 9.83 21.14
C ALA A 73 -14.17 10.29 20.99
N THR A 74 -14.37 11.56 20.63
CA THR A 74 -15.70 12.16 20.41
C THR A 74 -16.21 12.03 18.98
N ALA A 75 -15.39 11.53 18.04
CA ALA A 75 -15.80 11.37 16.65
C ALA A 75 -16.79 10.21 16.48
N GLU A 76 -17.68 10.37 15.51
CA GLU A 76 -18.60 9.32 15.09
C GLU A 76 -17.82 8.09 14.58
N PRO A 77 -18.33 6.86 14.77
CA PRO A 77 -17.62 5.64 14.39
C PRO A 77 -17.10 5.63 12.95
N GLU A 78 -17.88 6.19 12.02
CA GLU A 78 -17.54 6.28 10.59
C GLU A 78 -16.40 7.27 10.32
N GLU A 79 -16.27 8.32 11.14
CA GLU A 79 -15.27 9.38 10.99
C GLU A 79 -13.97 9.08 11.73
N ARG A 80 -14.01 8.24 12.77
CA ARG A 80 -12.84 7.88 13.59
C ARG A 80 -11.63 7.45 12.76
N TYR A 81 -11.86 6.64 11.73
CA TYR A 81 -10.80 6.18 10.85
C TYR A 81 -10.15 7.34 10.09
N ARG A 82 -10.95 8.27 9.55
CA ARG A 82 -10.45 9.48 8.87
C ARG A 82 -9.68 10.36 9.86
N VAL A 83 -10.26 10.67 11.02
CA VAL A 83 -9.64 11.53 12.05
C VAL A 83 -8.26 11.02 12.48
N CYS A 84 -8.12 9.72 12.73
CA CYS A 84 -6.83 9.13 13.09
C CYS A 84 -5.85 9.09 11.91
N SER A 85 -6.35 8.84 10.69
CA SER A 85 -5.54 8.79 9.48
C SER A 85 -4.95 10.16 9.13
N THR A 86 -5.75 11.22 9.26
CA THR A 86 -5.39 12.60 8.94
C THR A 86 -4.86 13.39 10.14
N ALA A 87 -4.45 12.73 11.23
CA ALA A 87 -3.89 13.40 12.39
C ALA A 87 -2.65 14.24 12.03
N HIS A 88 -2.63 15.49 12.49
CA HIS A 88 -1.59 16.46 12.16
C HIS A 88 -0.24 16.04 12.75
N SER A 89 -0.22 15.33 13.87
CA SER A 89 1.00 14.75 14.47
C SER A 89 1.78 13.86 13.49
N LYS A 90 1.14 13.23 12.50
CA LYS A 90 1.84 12.43 11.47
C LYS A 90 2.66 13.28 10.50
N ILE A 91 2.27 14.53 10.26
CA ILE A 91 2.95 15.42 9.31
C ILE A 91 4.39 15.71 9.76
N ALA A 92 4.59 15.96 11.06
CA ALA A 92 5.93 16.19 11.61
C ALA A 92 6.82 14.95 11.45
N VAL A 93 6.26 13.75 11.61
CA VAL A 93 6.99 12.49 11.44
C VAL A 93 7.37 12.27 9.98
N VAL A 94 6.44 12.47 9.04
CA VAL A 94 6.71 12.38 7.60
C VAL A 94 7.83 13.36 7.21
N LYS A 95 7.77 14.62 7.68
CA LYS A 95 8.84 15.61 7.45
C LYS A 95 10.19 15.15 8.01
N SER A 96 10.20 14.57 9.21
CA SER A 96 11.43 14.05 9.80
C SER A 96 12.00 12.90 8.97
N ILE A 97 11.18 11.99 8.45
CA ILE A 97 11.63 10.90 7.58
C ILE A 97 12.21 11.48 6.30
N LEU A 98 11.50 12.38 5.61
CA LEU A 98 11.99 13.02 4.38
C LEU A 98 13.33 13.73 4.57
N SER A 99 13.51 14.40 5.71
CA SER A 99 14.78 15.09 6.02
C SER A 99 15.99 14.16 6.16
N ARG A 100 15.77 12.86 6.41
CA ARG A 100 16.84 11.85 6.48
C ARG A 100 17.26 11.30 5.12
N HIS A 101 16.46 11.55 4.07
CA HIS A 101 16.69 11.07 2.71
C HIS A 101 16.84 12.24 1.71
N PRO A 102 17.73 13.21 1.96
CA PRO A 102 17.87 14.36 1.08
C PRO A 102 18.43 13.94 -0.29
N GLY A 103 17.68 14.23 -1.36
CA GLY A 103 18.11 13.97 -2.74
C GLY A 103 17.78 12.58 -3.26
N GLU A 104 17.17 11.72 -2.46
CA GLU A 104 16.67 10.41 -2.91
C GLU A 104 15.26 10.55 -3.51
N PRO A 105 14.95 9.88 -4.64
CA PRO A 105 13.60 9.82 -5.18
C PRO A 105 12.65 9.21 -4.15
N THR A 106 11.68 10.00 -3.69
CA THR A 106 10.75 9.58 -2.64
C THR A 106 9.32 9.57 -3.15
N LEU A 107 8.62 8.46 -2.95
CA LEU A 107 7.18 8.32 -3.20
C LEU A 107 6.44 8.23 -1.87
N VAL A 108 5.42 9.05 -1.69
CA VAL A 108 4.53 9.00 -0.53
C VAL A 108 3.12 8.66 -1.03
N ILE A 109 2.52 7.64 -0.42
CA ILE A 109 1.19 7.15 -0.76
C ILE A 109 0.29 7.43 0.44
N GLY A 110 -0.83 8.11 0.22
CA GLY A 110 -1.82 8.44 1.25
C GLY A 110 -3.23 8.17 0.78
N ALA A 111 -4.15 7.94 1.74
CA ALA A 111 -5.54 7.63 1.45
C ALA A 111 -6.41 8.88 1.21
N TYR A 112 -5.98 10.05 1.67
CA TYR A 112 -6.76 11.29 1.63
C TYR A 112 -6.02 12.38 0.87
N LEU A 113 -6.66 12.94 -0.15
CA LEU A 113 -6.07 13.98 -1.01
C LEU A 113 -5.76 15.26 -0.23
N ASP A 114 -6.69 15.74 0.61
CA ASP A 114 -6.50 16.94 1.43
C ASP A 114 -5.21 16.89 2.27
N GLN A 115 -4.91 15.71 2.83
CA GLN A 115 -3.69 15.48 3.61
C GLN A 115 -2.42 15.50 2.74
N LEU A 116 -2.49 14.91 1.55
CA LEU A 116 -1.39 14.91 0.59
C LEU A 116 -1.15 16.33 0.04
N GLU A 117 -2.19 17.12 -0.15
CA GLU A 117 -2.09 18.52 -0.54
C GLU A 117 -1.44 19.37 0.55
N GLU A 118 -1.73 19.15 1.83
CA GLU A 118 -1.03 19.81 2.94
C GLU A 118 0.45 19.45 3.00
N LEU A 119 0.81 18.20 2.62
CA LEU A 119 2.19 17.73 2.56
C LEU A 119 2.93 18.24 1.31
N GLY A 120 2.23 18.46 0.20
CA GLY A 120 2.79 18.82 -1.11
C GLY A 120 3.79 20.00 -1.09
N PRO A 121 3.49 21.14 -0.43
CA PRO A 121 4.43 22.26 -0.32
C PRO A 121 5.73 21.92 0.40
N CYS A 122 5.76 20.87 1.22
CA CYS A 122 6.94 20.46 1.95
C CYS A 122 7.93 19.70 1.05
N TRP A 123 7.51 19.31 -0.15
CA TRP A 123 8.29 18.49 -1.07
C TRP A 123 8.71 19.40 -2.21
N GLY A 124 10.00 19.73 -2.29
CA GLY A 124 10.53 20.48 -3.42
C GLY A 124 10.30 19.67 -4.69
N ARG A 125 9.36 20.11 -5.55
CA ARG A 125 9.10 19.47 -6.85
C ARG A 125 10.42 19.38 -7.62
N ARG A 126 10.93 18.17 -7.80
CA ARG A 126 11.92 17.81 -8.82
C ARG A 126 11.38 16.62 -9.59
#